data_AF-A0AAV9BYI8-F1
#
_entry.id   AF-A0AAV9BYI8-F1
#
_cell.length_a   1.000
_cell.length_b   1.000
_cell.length_c   1.000
_cell.angle_alpha   90.00
_cell.angle_beta   90.00
_cell.angle_gamma   90.00
#
_symmetry.space_group_name_H-M   'P 1'
#
loop_
_entity.id
_entity.type
_entity.pdbx_description
1 polymer ?
#
loop_
_entity_poly.entity_id
_entity_poly.type
_entity_poly.pdbx_seq_one_letter_code
_entity_poly.pdbx_strand_id
1 'polypeptide(L)'
;MEMSSRKPVGRFRQIIQVPKKVVRDPRFESLCGNLDPDGFRKRYSFLYEVELPAEREKLQKLVKKSKDPEETEKLKKHISWIDKQLKSESGKSRDAEILAEHKKKEREAAKHGKRPFYLKKSEIREQSLIQKYNNLKAEGKLESFIEKRRRKNASKDHRYMPYRRPANED
;
A
#
# COMPACT_ATOMS: atom_id res chain seq x y z
N MET A 1 12.23 -1.10 68.06
CA MET A 1 11.03 -0.55 67.42
C MET A 1 10.46 -1.64 66.52
N GLU A 2 9.49 -2.41 67.01
CA GLU A 2 8.89 -3.53 66.28
C GLU A 2 7.75 -3.04 65.38
N MET A 3 7.68 -3.51 64.13
CA MET A 3 6.64 -3.10 63.18
C MET A 3 5.53 -4.16 63.06
N SER A 4 4.28 -3.71 63.07
CA SER A 4 3.08 -4.55 62.96
C SER A 4 2.93 -5.21 61.57
N SER A 5 2.59 -6.50 61.56
CA SER A 5 2.33 -7.30 60.36
C SER A 5 1.08 -6.89 59.56
N ARG A 6 0.25 -5.99 60.10
CA ARG A 6 -0.95 -5.45 59.43
C ARG A 6 -0.66 -4.28 58.49
N LYS A 7 0.56 -3.73 58.47
CA LYS A 7 0.93 -2.69 57.49
C LYS A 7 1.29 -3.37 56.15
N PRO A 8 0.52 -3.15 55.07
CA PRO A 8 0.90 -3.66 53.76
C PRO A 8 2.21 -3.00 53.31
N VAL A 9 3.21 -3.82 52.96
CA VAL A 9 4.48 -3.34 52.40
C VAL A 9 4.25 -2.71 51.02
N GLY A 10 4.74 -1.48 50.83
CA GLY A 10 4.69 -0.81 49.53
C GLY A 10 5.48 -1.58 48.48
N ARG A 11 4.87 -1.94 47.36
CA ARG A 11 5.54 -2.64 46.24
C ARG A 11 6.36 -1.68 45.35
N PHE A 12 7.11 -0.77 45.94
CA PHE A 12 8.04 0.05 45.17
C PHE A 12 9.30 -0.76 44.89
N ARG A 13 9.31 -1.47 43.76
CA ARG A 13 10.57 -1.98 43.19
C ARG A 13 11.42 -0.76 42.79
N GLN A 14 12.60 -0.61 43.38
CA GLN A 14 13.64 0.24 42.80
C GLN A 14 14.03 -0.36 41.44
N ILE A 15 13.49 0.19 40.36
CA ILE A 15 13.90 -0.18 39.01
C ILE A 15 15.23 0.53 38.76
N ILE A 16 16.34 -0.16 39.03
CA ILE A 16 17.67 0.31 38.65
C ILE A 16 17.71 0.26 37.11
N GLN A 17 17.76 1.42 36.46
CA GLN A 17 17.90 1.48 35.00
C GLN A 17 19.33 1.08 34.62
N VAL A 18 19.56 -0.21 34.44
CA VAL A 18 20.81 -0.72 33.87
C VAL A 18 20.84 -0.32 32.38
N PRO A 19 21.96 0.25 31.87
CA PRO A 19 22.08 0.58 30.45
C PRO A 19 21.91 -0.69 29.63
N LYS A 20 20.81 -0.77 28.87
CA LYS A 20 20.53 -1.90 27.98
C LYS A 20 21.52 -1.85 26.82
N LYS A 21 22.27 -2.94 26.61
CA LYS A 21 23.10 -3.12 25.42
C LYS A 21 22.19 -3.32 24.21
N VAL A 22 21.91 -2.24 23.48
CA VAL A 22 21.16 -2.31 22.22
C VAL A 22 22.13 -2.79 21.15
N VAL A 23 21.90 -3.99 20.60
CA VAL A 23 22.61 -4.45 19.42
C VAL A 23 22.21 -3.54 18.27
N ARG A 24 23.15 -2.73 17.78
CA ARG A 24 22.92 -1.87 16.63
C ARG A 24 23.31 -2.63 15.38
N ASP A 25 22.33 -2.94 14.55
CA ASP A 25 22.56 -3.42 13.19
C ASP A 25 22.69 -2.16 12.32
N PRO A 26 23.83 -1.96 11.62
CA PRO A 26 24.05 -0.78 10.80
C PRO A 26 22.93 -0.55 9.78
N ARG A 27 22.25 -1.60 9.30
CA ARG A 27 21.12 -1.47 8.37
C ARG A 27 19.89 -0.81 9.01
N PHE A 28 19.76 -0.91 10.33
CA PHE A 28 18.64 -0.41 11.11
C PHE A 28 19.06 0.71 12.07
N GLU A 29 20.27 1.25 11.91
CA GLU A 29 20.71 2.41 12.67
C GLU A 29 19.98 3.67 12.23
N SER A 30 19.55 4.49 13.20
CA SER A 30 18.93 5.79 12.94
C SER A 30 19.85 6.78 12.21
N LEU A 31 21.15 6.50 12.18
CA LEU A 31 22.17 7.31 11.49
C LEU A 31 22.28 7.00 9.98
N CYS A 32 21.73 5.88 9.50
CA CYS A 32 21.81 5.48 8.09
C CYS A 32 20.87 6.26 7.14
N GLY A 33 20.19 7.29 7.63
CA GLY A 33 19.34 8.16 6.83
C GLY A 33 17.94 7.61 6.56
N ASN A 34 17.12 8.41 5.86
CA ASN A 34 15.75 8.04 5.50
C ASN A 34 15.68 7.61 4.03
N LEU A 35 14.80 6.65 3.73
CA LEU A 35 14.54 6.23 2.35
C LEU A 35 13.90 7.39 1.57
N ASP A 36 14.57 7.83 0.51
CA ASP A 36 13.96 8.68 -0.52
C ASP A 36 13.23 7.80 -1.55
N PRO A 37 11.88 7.73 -1.50
CA PRO A 37 11.11 6.88 -2.40
C PRO A 37 11.21 7.34 -3.87
N ASP A 38 11.32 8.65 -4.11
CA ASP A 38 11.34 9.21 -5.46
C ASP A 38 12.71 8.97 -6.11
N GLY A 39 13.79 9.20 -5.38
CA GLY A 39 15.15 8.90 -5.82
C GLY A 39 15.37 7.39 -6.04
N PHE A 40 14.85 6.55 -5.14
CA PHE A 40 14.90 5.09 -5.30
C PHE A 40 14.20 4.67 -6.60
N ARG A 41 12.98 5.14 -6.84
CA ARG A 41 12.23 4.81 -8.05
C ARG A 41 12.96 5.21 -9.33
N LYS A 42 13.56 6.40 -9.37
CA LYS A 42 14.34 6.84 -10.54
C LYS A 42 15.58 5.98 -10.78
N ARG A 43 16.30 5.61 -9.72
CA ARG A 43 17.51 4.77 -9.84
C ARG A 43 17.19 3.34 -10.29
N TYR A 44 16.02 2.82 -9.90
CA TYR A 44 15.59 1.46 -10.19
C TYR A 44 14.42 1.40 -11.19
N SER A 45 14.26 2.40 -12.05
CA SER A 45 13.16 2.42 -13.04
C SER A 45 13.26 1.27 -14.04
N PHE A 46 14.49 0.88 -14.39
CA PHE A 46 14.79 -0.23 -15.30
C PHE A 46 14.17 -1.56 -14.86
N LEU A 47 14.00 -1.79 -13.56
CA LEU A 47 13.33 -2.99 -13.04
C LEU A 47 11.89 -3.06 -13.54
N TYR A 48 11.18 -1.94 -13.51
CA TYR A 48 9.76 -1.88 -13.86
C TYR A 48 9.54 -1.71 -15.37
N GLU A 49 10.43 -0.99 -16.04
CA GLU A 49 10.30 -0.67 -17.47
C GLU A 49 10.84 -1.79 -18.37
N VAL A 50 11.91 -2.48 -17.96
CA VAL A 50 12.65 -3.42 -18.81
C VAL A 50 12.65 -4.84 -18.24
N GLU A 51 13.14 -5.03 -17.02
CA GLU A 51 13.41 -6.37 -16.50
C GLU A 51 12.14 -7.17 -16.20
N LEU A 52 11.22 -6.61 -15.42
CA LEU A 52 9.98 -7.29 -15.02
C LEU A 52 9.09 -7.65 -16.24
N PRO A 53 8.88 -6.75 -17.23
CA PRO A 53 8.18 -7.13 -18.46
C PRO A 53 8.89 -8.24 -19.24
N ALA A 54 10.21 -8.17 -19.38
CA ALA A 54 10.98 -9.19 -20.10
C ALA A 54 10.95 -10.54 -19.37
N GLU A 55 11.04 -10.55 -18.05
CA GLU A 55 10.93 -11.74 -17.20
C GLU A 55 9.54 -12.36 -17.35
N ARG A 56 8.48 -11.54 -17.29
CA ARG A 56 7.10 -11.98 -17.50
C ARG A 56 6.92 -12.69 -18.84
N GLU A 57 7.47 -12.14 -19.93
CA GLU A 57 7.42 -12.79 -21.24
C GLU A 57 8.17 -14.11 -21.29
N LYS A 58 9.35 -14.19 -20.68
CA LYS A 58 10.12 -15.44 -20.57
C LYS A 58 9.33 -16.50 -19.82
N LEU A 59 8.73 -16.15 -18.69
CA LEU A 59 7.89 -17.06 -17.89
C LEU A 59 6.67 -17.54 -18.67
N GLN A 60 6.01 -16.66 -19.43
CA GLN A 60 4.89 -17.06 -20.29
C GLN A 60 5.31 -18.08 -21.36
N LYS A 61 6.51 -17.91 -21.94
CA LYS A 61 7.08 -18.90 -22.88
C LYS A 61 7.37 -20.23 -22.19
N LEU A 62 7.85 -20.20 -20.94
CA LEU A 62 8.10 -21.41 -20.15
C LEU A 62 6.80 -22.14 -19.80
N VAL A 63 5.76 -21.43 -19.37
CA VAL A 63 4.43 -22.01 -19.07
C VAL A 63 3.86 -22.76 -20.28
N LYS A 64 4.07 -22.24 -21.49
CA LYS A 64 3.61 -22.89 -22.73
C LYS A 64 4.40 -24.16 -23.07
N LYS A 65 5.65 -24.27 -22.61
CA LYS A 65 6.55 -25.40 -22.90
C LYS A 65 6.48 -26.49 -21.83
N SER A 66 6.29 -26.12 -20.58
CA SER A 66 6.21 -27.04 -19.43
C SER A 66 4.96 -27.90 -19.53
N LYS A 67 5.11 -29.20 -19.31
CA LYS A 67 4.01 -30.17 -19.23
C LYS A 67 3.64 -30.51 -17.78
N ASP A 68 4.57 -30.32 -16.85
CA ASP A 68 4.38 -30.65 -15.44
C ASP A 68 3.42 -29.67 -14.76
N PRO A 69 2.34 -30.15 -14.13
CA PRO A 69 1.31 -29.28 -13.56
C PRO A 69 1.86 -28.41 -12.42
N GLU A 70 2.68 -28.97 -11.53
CA GLU A 70 3.25 -28.24 -10.39
C GLU A 70 4.17 -27.09 -10.82
N GLU A 71 5.02 -27.32 -11.81
CA GLU A 71 5.92 -26.29 -12.35
C GLU A 71 5.12 -25.21 -13.09
N THR A 72 4.08 -25.58 -13.83
CA THR A 72 3.21 -24.58 -14.47
C THR A 72 2.52 -23.68 -13.44
N GLU A 73 2.12 -24.22 -12.29
CA GLU A 73 1.54 -23.43 -11.20
C GLU A 73 2.54 -22.47 -10.58
N LYS A 74 3.78 -22.94 -10.30
CA LYS A 74 4.86 -22.07 -9.78
C LYS A 74 5.12 -20.90 -10.72
N LEU A 75 5.24 -21.17 -12.02
CA LEU A 75 5.44 -20.14 -13.04
C LEU A 75 4.25 -19.15 -13.11
N LYS A 76 3.01 -19.64 -13.06
CA LYS A 76 1.80 -18.77 -13.02
C LYS A 76 1.75 -17.90 -11.76
N LYS A 77 2.12 -18.46 -10.60
CA LYS A 77 2.22 -17.71 -9.33
C LYS A 77 3.25 -16.58 -9.46
N HIS A 78 4.39 -16.85 -10.09
CA HIS A 78 5.43 -15.85 -10.32
C HIS A 78 4.98 -14.73 -11.28
N ILE A 79 4.32 -15.09 -12.40
CA ILE A 79 3.70 -14.10 -13.30
C ILE A 79 2.70 -13.22 -12.55
N SER A 80 1.85 -13.81 -11.69
CA SER A 80 0.89 -13.06 -10.89
C SER A 80 1.57 -12.11 -9.90
N TRP A 81 2.73 -12.50 -9.34
CA TRP A 81 3.54 -11.63 -8.49
C TRP A 81 4.08 -10.42 -9.27
N ILE A 82 4.63 -10.64 -10.47
CA ILE A 82 5.09 -9.56 -11.37
C ILE A 82 3.94 -8.62 -11.72
N ASP A 83 2.78 -9.15 -12.11
CA ASP A 83 1.60 -8.34 -12.46
C ASP A 83 1.13 -7.49 -11.27
N LYS A 84 1.19 -8.03 -10.04
CA LYS A 84 0.88 -7.27 -8.81
C LYS A 84 1.90 -6.15 -8.57
N GLN A 85 3.18 -6.43 -8.79
CA GLN A 85 4.25 -5.46 -8.60
C GLN A 85 4.08 -4.27 -9.55
N LEU A 86 3.90 -4.52 -10.86
CA LEU A 86 3.65 -3.50 -11.88
C LEU A 86 2.37 -2.68 -11.60
N LYS A 87 1.29 -3.37 -11.19
CA LYS A 87 0.03 -2.70 -10.83
C LYS A 87 0.16 -1.81 -9.59
N SER A 88 0.94 -2.23 -8.61
CA SER A 88 1.17 -1.43 -7.40
C SER A 88 1.95 -0.16 -7.70
N GLU A 89 2.92 -0.23 -8.63
CA GLU A 89 3.76 0.89 -8.99
C GLU A 89 3.00 1.93 -9.81
N SER A 90 2.22 1.50 -10.80
CA SER A 90 1.38 2.42 -11.60
C SER A 90 0.43 3.26 -10.74
N GLY A 91 -0.12 2.71 -9.65
CA GLY A 91 -0.94 3.49 -8.71
C GLY A 91 -0.15 4.59 -8.00
N LYS A 92 1.06 4.27 -7.51
CA LYS A 92 1.91 5.23 -6.80
C LYS A 92 2.52 6.28 -7.72
N SER A 93 2.78 5.94 -8.98
CA SER A 93 3.27 6.87 -10.00
C SER A 93 2.22 7.96 -10.28
N ARG A 94 0.95 7.57 -10.45
CA ARG A 94 -0.14 8.51 -10.74
C ARG A 94 -0.33 9.57 -9.66
N ASP A 95 -0.33 9.17 -8.40
CA ASP A 95 -0.45 10.12 -7.29
C ASP A 95 0.76 11.08 -7.23
N ALA A 96 1.96 10.58 -7.55
CA ALA A 96 3.17 11.38 -7.61
C ALA A 96 3.17 12.35 -8.81
N GLU A 97 2.67 11.91 -9.97
CA GLU A 97 2.48 12.73 -11.17
C GLU A 97 1.50 13.87 -10.92
N ILE A 98 0.33 13.59 -10.33
CA ILE A 98 -0.66 14.61 -9.95
C ILE A 98 -0.03 15.65 -9.02
N LEU A 99 0.73 15.21 -8.03
CA LEU A 99 1.41 16.11 -7.10
C LEU A 99 2.50 16.93 -7.81
N ALA A 100 3.25 16.33 -8.72
CA ALA A 100 4.31 17.00 -9.49
C ALA A 100 3.72 18.05 -10.43
N GLU A 101 2.63 17.74 -11.14
CA GLU A 101 1.90 18.67 -11.99
C GLU A 101 1.36 19.84 -11.18
N HIS A 102 0.74 19.57 -10.03
CA HIS A 102 0.25 20.62 -9.14
C HIS A 102 1.40 21.53 -8.66
N LYS A 103 2.49 20.95 -8.16
CA LYS A 103 3.69 21.71 -7.74
C LYS A 103 4.25 22.56 -8.89
N LYS A 104 4.21 22.07 -10.13
CA LYS A 104 4.65 22.83 -11.30
C LYS A 104 3.76 24.04 -11.55
N LYS A 105 2.43 23.85 -11.56
CA LYS A 105 1.44 24.93 -11.73
C LYS A 105 1.57 26.00 -10.65
N GLU A 106 1.70 25.58 -9.40
CA GLU A 106 1.87 26.51 -8.26
C GLU A 106 3.19 27.26 -8.32
N ARG A 107 4.27 26.62 -8.78
CA ARG A 107 5.56 27.30 -9.00
C ARG A 107 5.45 28.38 -10.07
N GLU A 108 4.70 28.13 -11.13
CA GLU A 108 4.45 29.11 -12.19
C GLU A 108 3.58 30.27 -11.67
N ALA A 109 2.49 29.98 -10.95
CA ALA A 109 1.65 31.00 -10.32
C ALA A 109 2.42 31.86 -9.31
N ALA A 110 3.32 31.25 -8.54
CA ALA A 110 4.19 31.94 -7.59
C ALA A 110 5.18 32.89 -8.26
N LYS A 111 5.73 32.51 -9.43
CA LYS A 111 6.56 33.42 -10.24
C LYS A 111 5.80 34.67 -10.67
N HIS A 112 4.48 34.56 -10.87
CA HIS A 112 3.60 35.69 -11.16
C HIS A 112 3.12 36.43 -9.90
N GLY A 113 3.68 36.15 -8.72
CA GLY A 113 3.37 36.83 -7.46
C GLY A 113 2.13 36.31 -6.73
N LYS A 114 1.49 35.25 -7.21
CA LYS A 114 0.38 34.60 -6.48
C LYS A 114 0.92 33.79 -5.30
N ARG A 115 0.11 33.65 -4.25
CA ARG A 115 0.47 32.83 -3.08
C ARG A 115 0.39 31.35 -3.44
N PRO A 116 1.45 30.54 -3.21
CA PRO A 116 1.42 29.11 -3.48
C PRO A 116 0.35 28.41 -2.64
N PHE A 117 -0.45 27.56 -3.27
CA PHE A 117 -1.40 26.67 -2.62
C PHE A 117 -0.84 25.24 -2.58
N TYR A 118 -1.20 24.46 -1.56
CA TYR A 118 -0.80 23.06 -1.44
C TYR A 118 -2.04 22.20 -1.25
N LEU A 119 -2.23 21.21 -2.12
CA LEU A 119 -3.38 20.31 -2.05
C LEU A 119 -3.41 19.55 -0.74
N LYS A 120 -4.61 19.39 -0.20
CA LYS A 120 -4.86 18.47 0.91
C LYS A 120 -4.75 17.02 0.40
N LYS A 121 -4.42 16.10 1.31
CA LYS A 121 -4.38 14.65 0.99
C LYS A 121 -5.72 14.12 0.46
N SER A 122 -6.84 14.70 0.87
CA SER A 122 -8.18 14.35 0.36
C SER A 122 -8.36 14.75 -1.10
N GLU A 123 -7.92 15.95 -1.46
CA GLU A 123 -8.05 16.49 -2.83
C GLU A 123 -7.17 15.71 -3.81
N ILE A 124 -5.95 15.31 -3.39
CA ILE A 124 -5.08 14.43 -4.19
C ILE A 124 -5.79 13.09 -4.48
N ARG A 125 -6.44 12.50 -3.47
CA ARG A 125 -7.18 11.24 -3.63
C ARG A 125 -8.37 11.42 -4.57
N GLU A 126 -9.07 12.54 -4.48
CA GLU A 126 -10.19 12.85 -5.38
C GLU A 126 -9.72 12.95 -6.84
N GLN A 127 -8.65 13.69 -7.10
CA GLN A 127 -8.05 13.79 -8.44
C GLN A 127 -7.61 12.42 -8.98
N SER A 128 -6.96 11.61 -8.15
CA SER A 128 -6.57 10.23 -8.49
C SER A 128 -7.79 9.35 -8.83
N LEU A 129 -8.88 9.48 -8.08
CA LEU A 129 -10.14 8.78 -8.34
C LEU A 129 -10.81 9.24 -9.64
N ILE A 130 -10.81 10.53 -9.94
CA ILE A 130 -11.34 11.08 -11.20
C ILE A 130 -10.53 10.55 -12.39
N GLN A 131 -9.20 10.60 -12.31
CA GLN A 131 -8.34 10.06 -13.37
C GLN A 131 -8.58 8.55 -13.57
N LYS A 132 -8.72 7.79 -12.47
CA LYS A 132 -9.06 6.37 -12.53
C LYS A 132 -10.42 6.12 -13.17
N TYR A 133 -11.43 6.92 -12.85
CA TYR A 133 -12.76 6.84 -13.44
C TYR A 133 -12.69 7.08 -14.96
N ASN A 134 -11.99 8.12 -15.39
CA ASN A 134 -11.81 8.45 -16.80
C ASN A 134 -11.11 7.32 -17.57
N ASN A 135 -10.05 6.74 -17.00
CA ASN A 135 -9.37 5.59 -17.58
C ASN A 135 -10.30 4.38 -17.73
N LEU A 136 -11.08 4.04 -16.69
CA LEU A 136 -12.02 2.93 -16.74
C LEU A 136 -13.16 3.16 -17.73
N LYS A 137 -13.60 4.42 -17.89
CA LYS A 137 -14.59 4.82 -18.88
C LYS A 137 -14.05 4.66 -20.30
N ALA A 138 -12.81 5.12 -20.54
CA ALA A 138 -12.14 4.95 -21.83
C ALA A 138 -11.89 3.47 -22.18
N GLU A 139 -11.57 2.63 -21.19
CA GLU A 139 -11.43 1.17 -21.37
C GLU A 139 -12.77 0.42 -21.53
N GLY A 140 -13.91 1.08 -21.33
CA GLY A 140 -15.24 0.44 -21.35
C GLY A 140 -15.53 -0.50 -20.16
N LYS A 141 -14.67 -0.52 -19.13
CA LYS A 141 -14.77 -1.43 -17.98
C LYS A 141 -15.49 -0.82 -16.78
N LEU A 142 -15.96 0.42 -16.90
CA LEU A 142 -16.54 1.20 -15.81
C LEU A 142 -17.73 0.49 -15.15
N GLU A 143 -18.72 0.05 -15.93
CA GLU A 143 -19.91 -0.62 -15.40
C GLU A 143 -19.57 -1.87 -14.60
N SER A 144 -18.70 -2.73 -15.16
CA SER A 144 -18.23 -3.94 -14.46
C SER A 144 -17.52 -3.62 -13.14
N PHE A 145 -16.78 -2.49 -13.08
CA PHE A 145 -16.09 -2.06 -11.88
C PHE A 145 -17.07 -1.55 -10.83
N ILE A 146 -18.08 -0.77 -11.24
CA ILE A 146 -19.14 -0.27 -10.36
C ILE A 146 -19.94 -1.45 -9.81
N GLU A 147 -20.33 -2.42 -10.65
CA GLU A 147 -21.08 -3.60 -10.22
C GLU A 147 -20.29 -4.42 -9.18
N LYS A 148 -19.00 -4.70 -9.42
CA LYS A 148 -18.12 -5.37 -8.46
C LYS A 148 -18.01 -4.60 -7.15
N ARG A 149 -17.95 -3.27 -7.22
CA ARG A 149 -17.90 -2.41 -6.02
C ARG A 149 -19.21 -2.43 -5.24
N ARG A 150 -20.36 -2.38 -5.93
CA ARG A 150 -21.69 -2.54 -5.32
C ARG A 150 -21.81 -3.89 -4.61
N ARG A 151 -21.44 -4.98 -5.27
CA ARG A 151 -21.45 -6.34 -4.69
C ARG A 151 -20.57 -6.44 -3.45
N LYS A 152 -19.36 -5.86 -3.48
CA LYS A 152 -18.45 -5.82 -2.33
C LYS A 152 -19.01 -5.01 -1.17
N ASN A 153 -19.67 -3.88 -1.44
CA ASN A 153 -20.30 -3.07 -0.40
C ASN A 153 -21.49 -3.80 0.22
N ALA A 154 -22.39 -4.35 -0.59
CA ALA A 154 -23.52 -5.15 -0.10
C ALA A 154 -23.07 -6.33 0.79
N SER A 155 -22.01 -7.04 0.38
CA SER A 155 -21.43 -8.11 1.20
C SER A 155 -20.85 -7.64 2.54
N LYS A 156 -20.33 -6.41 2.62
CA LYS A 156 -19.91 -5.82 3.89
C LYS A 156 -21.09 -5.42 4.75
N ASP A 157 -22.12 -4.85 4.15
CA ASP A 157 -23.34 -4.43 4.86
C ASP A 157 -24.07 -5.65 5.42
N HIS A 158 -24.13 -6.75 4.68
CA HIS A 158 -24.67 -8.04 5.13
C HIS A 158 -23.95 -8.60 6.37
N ARG A 159 -22.67 -8.27 6.59
CA ARG A 159 -21.94 -8.70 7.80
C ARG A 159 -22.50 -8.07 9.08
N TYR A 160 -23.06 -6.86 8.96
CA TYR A 160 -23.63 -6.12 10.08
C TYR A 160 -25.16 -6.27 10.16
N MET A 161 -25.77 -6.99 9.21
CA MET A 161 -27.17 -7.32 9.27
C MET A 161 -27.41 -8.48 10.25
N PRO A 162 -28.39 -8.36 11.16
CA PRO A 162 -28.74 -9.46 12.05
C PRO A 162 -29.25 -10.65 11.23
N TYR A 163 -28.82 -11.87 11.58
CA TYR A 163 -29.36 -13.08 10.98
C TYR A 163 -30.85 -13.18 11.30
N ARG A 164 -31.65 -13.58 10.30
CA ARG A 164 -33.06 -13.90 10.48
C ARG A 164 -33.15 -15.00 11.55
N ARG A 165 -33.88 -14.75 12.64
CA ARG A 165 -34.16 -15.78 13.65
C ARG A 165 -34.84 -16.96 12.95
N PRO A 166 -34.46 -18.22 13.22
CA PRO A 166 -35.22 -19.36 12.73
C PRO A 166 -36.67 -19.18 13.19
N ALA A 167 -37.62 -19.34 12.25
CA ALA A 167 -39.02 -19.40 12.62
C ALA A 167 -39.18 -20.64 13.50
N ASN A 168 -39.76 -20.48 14.69
CA ASN A 168 -40.22 -21.62 15.46
C ASN A 168 -41.33 -22.27 14.64
N GLU A 169 -41.05 -23.41 14.04
CA GLU A 169 -42.08 -24.32 13.53
C GLU A 169 -42.63 -25.03 14.77
N ASP A 170 -43.87 -24.71 15.13
CA ASP A 170 -44.68 -25.42 16.14
C ASP A 170 -45.30 -26.69 15.56
#